data_AF-A0A1X0NYI9-F1
#
_entry.id   AF-A0A1X0NYI9-F1
#
_cell.length_a   1.000
_cell.length_b   1.000
_cell.length_c   1.000
_cell.angle_alpha   90.00
_cell.angle_beta   90.00
_cell.angle_gamma   90.00
#
_symmetry.space_group_name_H-M   'P 1'
#
loop_
_entity.id
_entity.type
_entity.pdbx_description
1 polymer ?
#
loop_
_entity_poly.entity_id
_entity_poly.type
_entity_poly.pdbx_seq_one_letter_code
_entity_poly.pdbx_strand_id
1 'polypeptide(L)'
;MSQQQQQQAHIEELKRHFENVRVVRQTSSETLLQVEHMNPDRGYTLVLYVALDSKFPRTPPTVAYFGGRKVPITAVGADNSTSGEWNPTTSRLVDAVAVAFSNLANLWGSAAPPSMEQIANQLEALSDSMLEDIISNPNCLESYAYQLPFLKSIRDASGQTIDDIERVAKENLTLEPEVEGLRKEVDDLQQRLDAQLSVLKKLQASTPLLDAVSSPEALAKTFAADVLTLDKQCEDIAKKLLAVDCNADRRRFDDLLEEYRKKAKERHIMDLKRRAYHASLN
;
A
#
# COMPACT_ATOMS: atom_id res chain seq x y z
N MET A 1 -39.31 16.93 -11.40
CA MET A 1 -38.97 16.59 -12.80
C MET A 1 -39.65 15.28 -13.13
N SER A 2 -40.28 15.15 -14.30
CA SER A 2 -40.86 13.86 -14.71
C SER A 2 -39.74 12.84 -14.92
N GLN A 3 -40.00 11.54 -14.64
CA GLN A 3 -39.00 10.48 -14.79
C GLN A 3 -38.40 10.44 -16.21
N GLN A 4 -39.21 10.76 -17.23
CA GLN A 4 -38.76 10.91 -18.62
C GLN A 4 -37.76 12.06 -18.82
N GLN A 5 -37.91 13.19 -18.12
CA GLN A 5 -36.94 14.29 -18.20
C GLN A 5 -35.60 13.90 -17.57
N GLN A 6 -35.61 13.14 -16.48
CA GLN A 6 -34.40 12.66 -15.83
C GLN A 6 -33.67 11.62 -16.69
N GLN A 7 -34.40 10.69 -17.31
CA GLN A 7 -33.85 9.73 -18.27
C GLN A 7 -33.23 10.43 -19.48
N GLN A 8 -33.90 11.45 -20.03
CA GLN A 8 -33.38 12.21 -21.16
C GLN A 8 -32.10 12.98 -20.79
N ALA A 9 -32.01 13.53 -19.57
CA ALA A 9 -30.79 14.20 -19.10
C ALA A 9 -29.58 13.25 -19.06
N HIS A 10 -29.77 12.02 -18.59
CA HIS A 10 -28.71 11.00 -18.59
C HIS A 10 -28.31 10.54 -20.01
N ILE A 11 -29.26 10.48 -20.94
CA ILE A 11 -28.97 10.16 -22.35
C ILE A 11 -28.15 11.28 -23.02
N GLU A 12 -28.49 12.53 -22.75
CA GLU A 12 -27.72 13.68 -23.26
C GLU A 12 -26.32 13.76 -22.62
N GLU A 13 -26.18 13.40 -21.34
CA GLU A 13 -24.88 13.28 -20.68
C GLU A 13 -24.01 12.19 -21.33
N LEU A 14 -24.61 11.06 -21.70
CA LEU A 14 -23.97 9.96 -22.40
C LEU A 14 -23.50 10.37 -23.80
N LYS A 15 -24.34 11.08 -24.56
CA LYS A 15 -23.99 11.63 -25.89
C LYS A 15 -22.85 12.65 -25.84
N ARG A 16 -22.66 13.34 -24.72
CA ARG A 16 -21.53 14.29 -24.54
C ARG A 16 -20.21 13.58 -24.29
N HIS A 17 -20.24 12.39 -23.68
CA HIS A 17 -19.02 11.65 -23.31
C HIS A 17 -18.62 10.59 -24.34
N PHE A 18 -19.57 10.05 -25.09
CA PHE A 18 -19.31 9.03 -26.11
C PHE A 18 -19.60 9.59 -27.50
N GLU A 19 -18.64 9.39 -28.42
CA GLU A 19 -18.67 9.97 -29.78
C GLU A 19 -19.91 9.53 -30.58
N ASN A 20 -20.33 8.27 -30.41
CA ASN A 20 -21.44 7.68 -31.15
C ASN A 20 -22.45 7.01 -30.20
N VAL A 21 -23.55 7.71 -29.91
CA VAL A 21 -24.70 7.15 -29.16
C VAL A 21 -25.95 7.21 -30.03
N ARG A 22 -26.54 6.06 -30.33
CA ARG A 22 -27.75 5.93 -31.13
C ARG A 22 -28.89 5.32 -30.31
N VAL A 23 -30.08 5.90 -30.39
CA VAL A 23 -31.28 5.31 -29.80
C VAL A 23 -31.81 4.27 -30.79
N VAL A 24 -31.70 2.98 -30.46
CA VAL A 24 -32.12 1.89 -31.35
C VAL A 24 -33.62 1.65 -31.21
N ARG A 25 -34.14 1.73 -29.99
CA ARG A 25 -35.56 1.50 -29.71
C ARG A 25 -35.99 2.35 -28.51
N GLN A 26 -37.12 3.01 -28.64
CA GLN A 26 -37.76 3.73 -27.55
C GLN A 26 -39.21 3.27 -27.43
N THR A 27 -39.54 2.67 -26.30
CA THR A 27 -40.90 2.24 -25.96
C THR A 27 -41.31 2.87 -24.63
N SER A 28 -42.59 2.81 -24.29
CA SER A 28 -43.09 3.30 -22.99
C SER A 28 -42.49 2.56 -21.79
N SER A 29 -42.03 1.33 -22.00
CA SER A 29 -41.43 0.48 -20.97
C SER A 29 -39.90 0.47 -20.96
N GLU A 30 -39.25 0.70 -22.10
CA GLU A 30 -37.80 0.52 -22.23
C GLU A 30 -37.19 1.43 -23.31
N THR A 31 -36.01 1.97 -23.02
CA THR A 31 -35.16 2.68 -23.99
C THR A 31 -33.86 1.90 -24.19
N LEU A 32 -33.59 1.51 -25.43
CA LEU A 32 -32.38 0.81 -25.84
C LEU A 32 -31.45 1.75 -26.60
N LEU A 33 -30.23 1.88 -26.11
CA LEU A 33 -29.16 2.71 -26.68
C LEU A 33 -28.05 1.81 -27.20
N GLN A 34 -27.52 2.14 -28.37
CA GLN A 34 -26.26 1.61 -28.87
C GLN A 34 -25.19 2.67 -28.64
N VAL A 35 -24.13 2.30 -27.95
CA VAL A 35 -22.99 3.16 -27.64
C VAL A 35 -21.77 2.56 -28.30
N GLU A 36 -21.07 3.34 -29.11
CA GLU A 36 -19.78 2.96 -29.68
C GLU A 36 -18.68 3.79 -29.02
N HIS A 37 -17.58 3.13 -28.66
CA HIS A 37 -16.46 3.76 -28.02
C HIS A 37 -15.15 3.18 -28.53
N MET A 38 -14.26 4.04 -29.01
CA MET A 38 -12.89 3.65 -29.36
C MET A 38 -12.09 3.54 -28.06
N ASN A 39 -11.53 2.36 -27.78
CA ASN A 39 -10.66 2.20 -26.63
C ASN A 39 -9.26 2.76 -26.97
N PRO A 40 -8.80 3.84 -26.31
CA PRO A 40 -7.51 4.45 -26.62
C PRO A 40 -6.32 3.53 -26.32
N ASP A 41 -6.43 2.66 -25.32
CA ASP A 41 -5.33 1.78 -24.89
C ASP A 41 -5.13 0.60 -25.84
N ARG A 42 -6.19 0.22 -26.57
CA ARG A 42 -6.21 -0.99 -27.40
C ARG A 42 -6.40 -0.72 -28.90
N GLY A 43 -6.79 0.49 -29.28
CA GLY A 43 -6.89 0.92 -30.68
C GLY A 43 -8.04 0.29 -31.48
N TYR A 44 -9.01 -0.34 -30.82
CA TYR A 44 -10.21 -0.90 -31.48
C TYR A 44 -11.50 -0.30 -30.91
N THR A 45 -12.55 -0.33 -31.73
CA THR A 45 -13.89 0.18 -31.38
C THR A 45 -14.74 -0.93 -30.77
N LEU A 46 -15.34 -0.64 -29.62
CA LEU A 46 -16.29 -1.52 -28.94
C LEU A 46 -17.71 -0.96 -29.10
N VAL A 47 -18.69 -1.87 -29.18
CA VAL A 47 -20.11 -1.53 -29.26
C VAL A 47 -20.84 -2.19 -28.09
N LEU A 48 -21.57 -1.39 -27.32
CA LEU A 48 -22.40 -1.84 -26.20
C LEU A 48 -23.86 -1.43 -26.40
N TYR A 49 -24.76 -2.30 -25.96
CA TYR A 49 -26.19 -2.03 -25.88
C TYR A 49 -26.57 -1.75 -24.44
N VAL A 50 -27.17 -0.58 -24.20
CA VAL A 50 -27.60 -0.13 -22.88
C VAL A 50 -29.12 -0.08 -22.86
N ALA A 51 -29.72 -0.94 -22.05
CA ALA A 51 -31.16 -1.00 -21.83
C ALA A 51 -31.53 -0.26 -20.53
N LEU A 52 -32.43 0.70 -20.65
CA LEU A 52 -32.98 1.51 -19.57
C LEU A 52 -34.47 1.18 -19.39
N ASP A 53 -34.82 0.58 -18.26
CA ASP A 53 -36.22 0.33 -17.87
C ASP A 53 -36.94 1.65 -17.53
N SER A 54 -38.26 1.66 -17.67
CA SER A 54 -39.20 2.67 -17.18
C SER A 54 -38.98 3.12 -15.74
N LYS A 55 -38.39 2.26 -14.89
CA LYS A 55 -38.07 2.55 -13.48
C LYS A 55 -36.71 3.21 -13.27
N PHE A 56 -35.91 3.42 -14.31
CA PHE A 56 -34.63 4.11 -14.24
C PHE A 56 -34.81 5.56 -13.73
N PRO A 57 -33.94 6.07 -12.84
CA PRO A 57 -32.69 5.49 -12.34
C PRO A 57 -32.82 4.57 -11.10
N ARG A 58 -34.03 4.26 -10.61
CA ARG A 58 -34.21 3.40 -9.41
C ARG A 58 -33.72 1.97 -9.61
N THR A 59 -33.77 1.49 -10.85
CA THR A 59 -33.21 0.21 -11.27
C THR A 59 -31.92 0.42 -12.06
N PRO A 60 -30.92 -0.46 -11.90
CA PRO A 60 -29.67 -0.35 -12.64
C PRO A 60 -29.90 -0.49 -14.16
N PRO A 61 -29.09 0.19 -14.98
CA PRO A 61 -29.08 -0.04 -16.42
C PRO A 61 -28.57 -1.46 -16.71
N THR A 62 -29.16 -2.12 -17.70
CA THR A 62 -28.63 -3.41 -18.20
C THR A 62 -27.73 -3.13 -19.38
N VAL A 63 -26.45 -3.45 -19.26
CA VAL A 63 -25.49 -3.32 -20.36
C VAL A 63 -25.17 -4.70 -20.92
N ALA A 64 -25.25 -4.83 -22.24
CA ALA A 64 -25.00 -6.08 -22.94
C ALA A 64 -24.13 -5.86 -24.18
N TYR A 65 -23.29 -6.85 -24.46
CA TYR A 65 -22.56 -6.97 -25.71
C TYR A 65 -23.41 -7.70 -26.76
N PHE A 66 -22.97 -7.65 -28.02
CA PHE A 66 -23.58 -8.37 -29.14
C PHE A 66 -23.90 -9.82 -28.78
N GLY A 67 -25.14 -10.27 -29.09
CA GLY A 67 -25.65 -11.59 -28.69
C GLY A 67 -26.28 -11.67 -27.30
N GLY A 68 -26.49 -10.54 -26.61
CA GLY A 68 -27.23 -10.47 -25.35
C GLY A 68 -26.41 -10.87 -24.12
N ARG A 69 -25.09 -11.03 -24.25
CA ARG A 69 -24.20 -11.29 -23.11
C ARG A 69 -24.13 -10.05 -22.23
N LYS A 70 -24.60 -10.17 -20.98
CA LYS A 70 -24.56 -9.08 -20.00
C LYS A 70 -23.11 -8.76 -19.64
N VAL A 71 -22.77 -7.48 -19.68
CA VAL A 71 -21.47 -6.95 -19.27
C VAL A 71 -21.65 -6.29 -17.91
N PRO A 72 -20.82 -6.63 -16.90
CA PRO A 72 -20.93 -6.01 -15.59
C PRO A 72 -20.62 -4.51 -15.68
N ILE A 73 -21.45 -3.71 -15.00
CA ILE A 73 -21.28 -2.25 -14.87
C ILE A 73 -20.41 -1.87 -13.65
N THR A 74 -19.92 -2.87 -12.92
CA THR A 74 -19.07 -2.74 -11.74
C THR A 74 -17.65 -3.17 -12.08
N ALA A 75 -16.64 -2.51 -11.51
CA ALA A 75 -15.24 -2.88 -11.74
C ALA A 75 -15.00 -4.32 -11.26
N VAL A 76 -14.54 -5.18 -12.17
CA VAL A 76 -14.19 -6.57 -11.85
C VAL A 76 -12.80 -6.56 -11.21
N GLY A 77 -12.70 -6.89 -9.91
CA GLY A 77 -11.42 -6.96 -9.19
C GLY A 77 -11.22 -5.94 -8.05
N ALA A 78 -12.22 -5.10 -7.74
CA ALA A 78 -12.25 -4.41 -6.46
C ALA A 78 -12.65 -5.42 -5.38
N ASP A 79 -11.78 -5.63 -4.40
CA ASP A 79 -11.98 -6.48 -3.22
C ASP A 79 -13.41 -6.41 -2.70
N ASN A 80 -13.96 -7.55 -2.25
CA ASN A 80 -15.29 -7.84 -1.67
C ASN A 80 -15.84 -6.79 -0.67
N SER A 81 -15.95 -5.57 -1.11
CA SER A 81 -16.40 -4.39 -0.40
C SER A 81 -17.47 -3.77 -1.28
N THR A 82 -18.51 -3.28 -0.63
CA THR A 82 -19.80 -2.84 -1.16
C THR A 82 -19.74 -1.64 -2.14
N SER A 83 -18.63 -1.42 -2.84
CA SER A 83 -18.34 -0.24 -3.65
C SER A 83 -18.89 -0.28 -5.09
N GLY A 84 -19.65 -1.32 -5.46
CA GLY A 84 -20.17 -1.49 -6.82
C GLY A 84 -21.70 -1.43 -6.96
N GLU A 85 -22.47 -1.36 -5.88
CA GLU A 85 -23.93 -1.42 -6.00
C GLU A 85 -24.51 -0.12 -6.58
N TRP A 86 -25.32 -0.24 -7.63
CA TRP A 86 -25.92 0.92 -8.32
C TRP A 86 -26.77 1.73 -7.33
N ASN A 87 -26.36 2.97 -7.08
CA ASN A 87 -27.10 3.88 -6.24
C ASN A 87 -27.79 4.94 -7.11
N PRO A 88 -29.13 5.02 -7.12
CA PRO A 88 -29.89 5.94 -7.96
C PRO A 88 -29.59 7.43 -7.70
N THR A 89 -28.98 7.76 -6.57
CA THR A 89 -28.70 9.15 -6.18
C THR A 89 -27.27 9.61 -6.50
N THR A 90 -26.31 8.67 -6.57
CA THR A 90 -24.88 9.00 -6.74
C THR A 90 -24.28 8.40 -8.01
N SER A 91 -24.81 7.29 -8.52
CA SER A 91 -24.29 6.61 -9.70
C SER A 91 -24.71 7.33 -10.98
N ARG A 92 -23.75 7.58 -11.87
CA ARG A 92 -23.99 8.15 -13.20
C ARG A 92 -24.02 7.06 -14.24
N LEU A 93 -24.89 7.22 -15.24
CA LEU A 93 -24.98 6.29 -16.37
C LEU A 93 -23.67 6.25 -17.16
N VAL A 94 -23.01 7.40 -17.34
CA VAL A 94 -21.75 7.53 -18.06
C VAL A 94 -20.66 6.65 -17.42
N ASP A 95 -20.50 6.75 -16.10
CA ASP A 95 -19.49 5.99 -15.37
C ASP A 95 -19.75 4.49 -15.45
N ALA A 96 -21.01 4.06 -15.31
CA ALA A 96 -21.40 2.65 -15.45
C ALA A 96 -21.12 2.09 -16.84
N VAL A 97 -21.37 2.88 -17.89
CA VAL A 97 -21.09 2.49 -19.28
C VAL A 97 -19.59 2.48 -19.56
N ALA A 98 -18.83 3.45 -19.04
CA ALA A 98 -17.37 3.48 -19.14
C ALA A 98 -16.72 2.25 -18.46
N VAL A 99 -17.20 1.90 -17.26
CA VAL A 99 -16.77 0.68 -16.56
C VAL A 99 -17.14 -0.56 -17.37
N ALA A 100 -18.34 -0.63 -17.95
CA ALA A 100 -18.71 -1.74 -18.82
C ALA A 100 -17.80 -1.85 -20.07
N PHE A 101 -17.39 -0.73 -20.69
CA PHE A 101 -16.42 -0.74 -21.77
C PHE A 101 -15.05 -1.25 -21.32
N SER A 102 -14.57 -0.84 -20.15
CA SER A 102 -13.30 -1.34 -19.60
C SER A 102 -13.36 -2.84 -19.33
N ASN A 103 -14.45 -3.33 -18.75
CA ASN A 103 -14.67 -4.75 -18.49
C ASN A 103 -14.74 -5.56 -19.81
N LEU A 104 -15.44 -5.03 -20.82
CA LEU A 104 -15.50 -5.67 -22.13
C LEU A 104 -14.12 -5.70 -22.81
N ALA A 105 -13.36 -4.61 -22.75
CA ALA A 105 -12.00 -4.56 -23.28
C ALA A 105 -11.08 -5.57 -22.59
N ASN A 106 -11.24 -5.76 -21.27
CA ASN A 106 -10.49 -6.76 -20.53
C ASN A 106 -10.84 -8.20 -20.96
N LEU A 107 -12.11 -8.47 -21.30
CA LEU A 107 -12.54 -9.78 -21.79
C LEU A 107 -11.94 -10.13 -23.17
N TRP A 108 -11.84 -9.14 -24.06
CA TRP A 108 -11.26 -9.34 -25.40
C TRP A 108 -9.72 -9.23 -25.39
N GLY A 109 -9.15 -8.52 -24.42
CA GLY A 109 -7.72 -8.34 -24.28
C GLY A 109 -7.13 -7.61 -25.48
N SER A 110 -6.08 -8.19 -26.06
CA SER A 110 -5.35 -7.65 -27.21
C SER A 110 -6.03 -7.95 -28.55
N ALA A 111 -7.03 -8.84 -28.60
CA ALA A 111 -7.74 -9.18 -29.82
C ALA A 111 -8.94 -8.25 -29.99
N ALA A 112 -9.09 -7.65 -31.17
CA ALA A 112 -10.28 -6.86 -31.49
C ALA A 112 -11.49 -7.80 -31.69
N PRO A 113 -12.68 -7.45 -31.17
CA PRO A 113 -13.88 -8.21 -31.49
C PRO A 113 -14.20 -8.12 -32.99
N PRO A 114 -14.76 -9.20 -33.58
CA PRO A 114 -15.19 -9.17 -34.96
C PRO A 114 -16.39 -8.23 -35.13
N SER A 115 -16.37 -7.40 -36.17
CA SER A 115 -17.55 -6.59 -36.54
C SER A 115 -18.56 -7.45 -37.31
N MET A 116 -19.84 -7.07 -37.26
CA MET A 116 -20.88 -7.80 -38.01
C MET A 116 -20.62 -7.74 -39.52
N GLU A 117 -20.10 -6.62 -40.03
CA GLU A 117 -19.70 -6.47 -41.42
C GLU A 117 -18.57 -7.43 -41.80
N GLN A 118 -17.58 -7.62 -40.92
CA GLN A 118 -16.53 -8.60 -41.15
C GLN A 118 -17.09 -10.02 -41.23
N ILE A 119 -18.00 -10.38 -40.33
CA ILE A 119 -18.63 -11.71 -40.35
C ILE A 119 -19.50 -11.88 -41.60
N ALA A 120 -20.30 -10.88 -41.96
CA ALA A 120 -21.13 -10.90 -43.15
C ALA A 120 -20.28 -11.06 -44.43
N ASN A 121 -19.22 -10.27 -44.59
CA ASN A 121 -18.32 -10.38 -45.74
C ASN A 121 -17.63 -11.75 -45.81
N GLN A 122 -17.32 -12.37 -44.67
CA GLN A 122 -16.74 -13.72 -44.62
C GLN A 122 -17.76 -14.81 -44.97
N LEU A 123 -19.03 -14.62 -44.62
CA LEU A 123 -20.13 -15.52 -44.99
C LEU A 123 -20.52 -15.37 -46.47
N GLU A 124 -20.52 -14.15 -47.01
CA GLU A 124 -20.77 -13.88 -48.42
C GLU A 124 -19.67 -14.43 -49.34
N ALA A 125 -18.44 -14.58 -48.82
CA ALA A 125 -17.34 -15.17 -49.55
C ALA A 125 -17.40 -16.71 -49.64
N LEU A 126 -18.26 -17.36 -48.85
CA LEU A 126 -18.45 -18.81 -48.88
C LEU A 126 -19.39 -19.22 -50.01
N SER A 127 -19.22 -20.43 -50.53
CA SER A 127 -20.17 -20.99 -51.50
C SER A 127 -21.47 -21.41 -50.82
N ASP A 128 -22.58 -21.36 -51.54
CA ASP A 128 -23.91 -21.78 -51.05
C ASP A 128 -23.89 -23.22 -50.51
N SER A 129 -23.12 -24.12 -51.13
CA SER A 129 -22.93 -25.49 -50.66
C SER A 129 -22.24 -25.57 -49.29
N MET A 130 -21.25 -24.71 -49.02
CA MET A 130 -20.58 -24.66 -47.72
C MET A 130 -21.49 -24.06 -46.65
N LEU A 131 -22.30 -23.06 -47.01
CA LEU A 131 -23.31 -22.50 -46.11
C LEU A 131 -24.37 -23.55 -45.75
N GLU A 132 -24.81 -24.34 -46.72
CA GLU A 132 -25.75 -25.45 -46.50
C GLU A 132 -25.13 -26.54 -45.60
N ASP A 133 -23.85 -26.87 -45.80
CA ASP A 133 -23.12 -27.82 -44.93
C ASP A 133 -22.95 -27.30 -43.50
N ILE A 134 -22.67 -26.00 -43.32
CA ILE A 134 -22.55 -25.34 -42.00
C ILE A 134 -23.90 -25.36 -41.27
N ILE A 135 -25.00 -25.13 -41.97
CA ILE A 135 -26.36 -25.17 -41.40
C ILE A 135 -26.75 -26.62 -41.05
N SER A 136 -26.38 -27.57 -41.90
CA SER A 136 -26.79 -28.97 -41.78
C SER A 136 -25.99 -29.77 -40.75
N ASN A 137 -24.75 -29.37 -40.46
CA ASN A 137 -23.85 -30.11 -39.57
C ASN A 137 -23.18 -29.22 -38.52
N PRO A 138 -23.40 -29.45 -37.21
CA PRO A 138 -22.78 -28.66 -36.14
C PRO A 138 -21.25 -28.73 -36.12
N ASN A 139 -20.65 -29.84 -36.60
CA ASN A 139 -19.19 -29.97 -36.66
C ASN A 139 -18.57 -29.09 -37.76
N CYS A 140 -19.31 -28.86 -38.85
CA CYS A 140 -18.89 -27.94 -39.91
C CYS A 140 -18.88 -26.50 -39.41
N LEU A 141 -19.89 -26.12 -38.60
CA LEU A 141 -19.91 -24.81 -37.93
C LEU A 141 -18.73 -24.64 -36.97
N GLU A 142 -18.44 -25.66 -36.15
CA GLU A 142 -17.33 -25.59 -35.18
C GLU A 142 -15.97 -25.46 -35.90
N SER A 143 -15.71 -26.31 -36.89
CA SER A 143 -14.48 -26.25 -37.68
C SER A 143 -14.34 -24.93 -38.45
N TYR A 144 -15.43 -24.40 -39.01
CA TYR A 144 -15.44 -23.08 -39.63
C TYR A 144 -15.16 -21.97 -38.61
N ALA A 145 -15.77 -22.03 -37.42
CA ALA A 145 -15.52 -21.07 -36.36
C ALA A 145 -14.03 -20.98 -36.03
N TYR A 146 -13.34 -22.12 -35.90
CA TYR A 146 -11.89 -22.17 -35.68
C TYR A 146 -11.05 -21.57 -36.81
N GLN A 147 -11.57 -21.51 -38.04
CA GLN A 147 -10.89 -20.91 -39.18
C GLN A 147 -11.10 -19.40 -39.26
N LEU A 148 -12.02 -18.83 -38.48
CA LEU A 148 -12.31 -17.40 -38.51
C LEU A 148 -11.07 -16.59 -38.08
N PRO A 149 -10.69 -15.54 -38.84
CA PRO A 149 -9.48 -14.76 -38.56
C PRO A 149 -9.40 -14.19 -37.14
N PHE A 150 -10.53 -13.84 -36.53
CA PHE A 150 -10.55 -13.31 -35.16
C PHE A 150 -10.31 -14.39 -34.10
N LEU A 151 -10.75 -15.64 -34.30
CA LEU A 151 -10.40 -16.72 -33.37
C LEU A 151 -8.92 -17.07 -33.48
N LYS A 152 -8.36 -16.98 -34.69
CA LYS A 152 -6.91 -17.10 -34.89
C LYS A 152 -6.16 -15.98 -34.14
N SER A 153 -6.58 -14.72 -34.25
CA SER A 153 -5.90 -13.63 -33.53
C SER A 153 -6.02 -13.74 -32.01
N ILE A 154 -7.17 -14.20 -31.49
CA ILE A 154 -7.32 -14.51 -30.05
C ILE A 154 -6.33 -15.59 -29.63
N ARG A 155 -6.23 -16.68 -30.41
CA ARG A 155 -5.31 -17.77 -30.10
C ARG A 155 -3.86 -17.29 -30.13
N ASP A 156 -3.47 -16.53 -31.15
CA ASP A 156 -2.11 -16.03 -31.30
C ASP A 156 -1.76 -15.08 -30.13
N ALA A 157 -2.69 -14.20 -29.74
CA ALA A 157 -2.54 -13.35 -28.55
C ALA A 157 -2.45 -14.17 -27.24
N SER A 158 -3.23 -15.25 -27.13
CA SER A 158 -3.17 -16.14 -25.97
C SER A 158 -1.84 -16.90 -25.89
N GLY A 159 -1.31 -17.35 -27.04
CA GLY A 159 0.00 -17.98 -27.13
C GLY A 159 1.11 -17.04 -26.70
N GLN A 160 1.10 -15.80 -27.20
CA GLN A 160 2.06 -14.77 -26.79
C GLN A 160 2.01 -14.50 -25.28
N THR A 161 0.80 -14.46 -24.70
CA THR A 161 0.63 -14.26 -23.25
C THR A 161 1.20 -15.44 -22.45
N ILE A 162 1.02 -16.67 -22.93
CA ILE A 162 1.58 -17.87 -22.30
C ILE A 162 3.12 -17.83 -22.38
N ASP A 163 3.68 -17.46 -23.53
CA ASP A 163 5.13 -17.34 -23.72
C ASP A 163 5.72 -16.26 -22.79
N ASP A 164 5.02 -15.12 -22.65
CA ASP A 164 5.42 -14.05 -21.73
C ASP A 164 5.37 -14.51 -20.26
N ILE A 165 4.34 -15.27 -19.87
CA ILE A 165 4.24 -15.88 -18.54
C ILE A 165 5.40 -16.85 -18.31
N GLU A 166 5.71 -17.69 -19.28
CA GLU A 166 6.82 -18.65 -19.18
C GLU A 166 8.17 -17.93 -19.03
N ARG A 167 8.38 -16.84 -19.79
CA ARG A 167 9.58 -16.00 -19.66
C ARG A 167 9.68 -15.41 -18.25
N VAL A 168 8.63 -14.76 -17.76
CA VAL A 168 8.61 -14.14 -16.42
C VAL A 168 8.81 -15.19 -15.33
N ALA A 169 8.21 -16.38 -15.47
CA ALA A 169 8.40 -17.48 -14.54
C ALA A 169 9.87 -17.94 -14.50
N LYS A 170 10.53 -18.05 -15.67
CA LYS A 170 11.96 -18.37 -15.75
C LYS A 170 12.84 -17.29 -15.11
N GLU A 171 12.55 -16.02 -15.37
CA GLU A 171 13.26 -14.90 -14.75
C GLU A 171 13.09 -14.90 -13.22
N ASN A 172 11.88 -15.13 -12.72
CA ASN A 172 11.64 -15.26 -11.28
C ASN A 172 12.44 -16.42 -10.66
N LEU A 173 12.48 -17.58 -11.30
CA LEU A 173 13.29 -18.72 -10.85
C LEU A 173 14.79 -18.40 -10.80
N THR A 174 15.28 -17.53 -11.68
CA THR A 174 16.69 -17.08 -11.64
C THR A 174 16.95 -16.04 -10.55
N LEU A 175 15.97 -15.19 -10.22
CA LEU A 175 16.10 -14.13 -9.22
C LEU A 175 15.90 -14.64 -7.78
N GLU A 176 15.10 -15.70 -7.58
CA GLU A 176 14.91 -16.33 -6.27
C GLU A 176 16.21 -16.62 -5.50
N PRO A 177 17.24 -17.29 -6.08
CA PRO A 177 18.50 -17.54 -5.36
C PRO A 177 19.31 -16.27 -5.08
N GLU A 178 19.23 -15.24 -5.93
CA GLU A 178 19.90 -13.96 -5.68
C GLU A 178 19.27 -13.22 -4.50
N VAL A 179 17.93 -13.18 -4.46
CA VAL A 179 17.17 -12.59 -3.35
C VAL A 179 17.43 -13.35 -2.06
N GLU A 180 17.45 -14.68 -2.10
CA GLU A 180 17.78 -15.51 -0.94
C GLU A 180 19.23 -15.32 -0.47
N GLY A 181 20.17 -15.15 -1.41
CA GLY A 181 21.57 -14.82 -1.10
C GLY A 181 21.69 -13.47 -0.39
N LEU A 182 21.03 -12.43 -0.91
CA LEU A 182 21.00 -11.10 -0.31
C LEU A 182 20.33 -11.09 1.07
N ARG A 183 19.25 -11.86 1.25
CA ARG A 183 18.60 -12.03 2.56
C ARG A 183 19.58 -12.59 3.59
N LYS A 184 20.34 -13.64 3.24
CA LYS A 184 21.36 -14.22 4.13
C LYS A 184 22.47 -13.22 4.46
N GLU A 185 22.92 -12.44 3.49
CA GLU A 185 23.93 -11.41 3.74
C GLU A 185 23.43 -10.32 4.70
N VAL A 186 22.18 -9.89 4.54
CA VAL A 186 21.53 -8.94 5.47
C VAL A 186 21.43 -9.54 6.87
N ASP A 187 21.00 -10.80 7.00
CA ASP A 187 20.89 -11.48 8.29
C ASP A 187 22.27 -11.60 8.97
N ASP A 188 23.32 -11.95 8.22
CA ASP A 188 24.69 -12.02 8.73
C ASP A 188 25.19 -10.65 9.21
N LEU A 189 24.90 -9.58 8.46
CA LEU A 189 25.25 -8.21 8.84
C LEU A 189 24.50 -7.76 10.09
N GLN A 190 23.22 -8.10 10.21
CA GLN A 190 22.42 -7.81 11.41
C GLN A 190 22.98 -8.54 12.64
N GLN A 191 23.32 -9.83 12.52
CA GLN A 191 23.94 -10.58 13.61
C GLN A 191 25.28 -9.99 14.04
N ARG A 192 26.10 -9.53 13.09
CA ARG A 192 27.38 -8.84 13.40
C ARG A 192 27.15 -7.53 14.13
N LEU A 193 26.17 -6.73 13.69
CA LEU A 193 25.80 -5.49 14.35
C LEU A 193 25.34 -5.76 15.79
N ASP A 194 24.47 -6.74 16.00
CA ASP A 194 23.97 -7.11 17.33
C ASP A 194 25.09 -7.60 18.25
N ALA A 195 26.04 -8.38 17.72
CA ALA A 195 27.22 -8.80 18.45
C ALA A 195 28.05 -7.59 18.88
N GLN A 196 28.30 -6.63 17.99
CA GLN A 196 29.03 -5.39 18.30
C GLN A 196 28.31 -4.54 19.34
N LEU A 197 26.98 -4.37 19.21
CA LEU A 197 26.16 -3.65 20.18
C LEU A 197 26.20 -4.31 21.56
N SER A 198 26.22 -5.65 21.62
CA SER A 198 26.35 -6.39 22.88
C SER A 198 27.70 -6.15 23.55
N VAL A 199 28.79 -6.04 22.76
CA VAL A 199 30.13 -5.72 23.26
C VAL A 199 30.16 -4.28 23.78
N LEU A 200 29.58 -3.34 23.04
CA LEU A 200 29.50 -1.94 23.48
C LEU A 200 28.69 -1.78 24.77
N LYS A 201 27.54 -2.47 24.89
CA LYS A 201 26.76 -2.47 26.14
C LYS A 201 27.55 -3.04 27.32
N LYS A 202 28.33 -4.11 27.10
CA LYS A 202 29.21 -4.68 28.14
C LYS A 202 30.34 -3.72 28.52
N LEU A 203 30.94 -3.03 27.56
CA LEU A 203 31.97 -2.02 27.81
C LEU A 203 31.41 -0.81 28.56
N GLN A 204 30.21 -0.37 28.20
CA GLN A 204 29.51 0.69 28.92
C GLN A 204 29.24 0.26 30.38
N ALA A 205 28.73 -0.96 30.59
CA ALA A 205 28.48 -1.49 31.92
C ALA A 205 29.76 -1.72 32.75
N SER A 206 30.89 -2.05 32.12
CA SER A 206 32.17 -2.29 32.81
C SER A 206 32.94 -1.00 33.12
N THR A 207 32.54 0.14 32.56
CA THR A 207 33.17 1.45 32.81
C THR A 207 32.18 2.42 33.48
N PRO A 208 31.87 2.24 34.79
CA PRO A 208 30.98 3.15 35.52
C PRO A 208 31.53 4.58 35.58
N LEU A 209 32.84 4.76 35.41
CA LEU A 209 33.49 6.07 35.27
C LEU A 209 33.10 6.78 33.97
N LEU A 210 32.84 6.03 32.89
CA LEU A 210 32.35 6.65 31.65
C LEU A 210 30.94 7.16 31.86
N ASP A 211 30.01 6.39 32.44
CA ASP A 211 28.65 6.88 32.72
C ASP A 211 28.63 8.06 33.73
N ALA A 212 29.56 8.08 34.68
CA ALA A 212 29.71 9.18 35.64
C ALA A 212 30.26 10.49 35.03
N VAL A 213 30.98 10.40 33.91
CA VAL A 213 31.67 11.55 33.26
C VAL A 213 31.10 11.85 31.86
N SER A 214 30.30 10.95 31.26
CA SER A 214 29.83 11.01 29.87
C SER A 214 28.76 12.07 29.65
N SER A 215 28.04 12.45 30.70
CA SER A 215 27.06 13.54 30.63
C SER A 215 27.32 14.56 31.73
N PRO A 216 27.12 15.85 31.43
CA PRO A 216 27.26 16.88 32.44
C PRO A 216 26.32 16.71 33.64
N GLU A 217 25.13 16.17 33.40
CA GLU A 217 24.17 15.87 34.45
C GLU A 217 24.63 14.72 35.36
N ALA A 218 25.26 13.68 34.81
CA ALA A 218 25.82 12.58 35.61
C ALA A 218 26.97 13.07 36.48
N LEU A 219 27.85 13.93 35.95
CA LEU A 219 28.95 14.52 36.72
C LEU A 219 28.44 15.45 37.84
N ALA A 220 27.38 16.22 37.57
CA ALA A 220 26.75 17.05 38.60
C ALA A 220 26.15 16.19 39.74
N LYS A 221 25.53 15.06 39.39
CA LYS A 221 24.98 14.10 40.38
C LYS A 221 26.08 13.44 41.22
N THR A 222 27.23 13.09 40.64
CA THR A 222 28.36 12.54 41.41
C THR A 222 28.94 13.57 42.37
N PHE A 223 29.15 14.82 41.93
CA PHE A 223 29.57 15.89 42.83
C PHE A 223 28.59 16.12 43.99
N ALA A 224 27.27 16.02 43.73
CA ALA A 224 26.26 16.12 44.79
C ALA A 224 26.34 14.95 45.78
N ALA A 225 26.54 13.73 45.30
CA ALA A 225 26.72 12.55 46.14
C ALA A 225 28.02 12.63 46.98
N ASP A 226 29.12 13.10 46.40
CA ASP A 226 30.39 13.28 47.10
C ASP A 226 30.30 14.33 48.21
N VAL A 227 29.59 15.44 47.98
CA VAL A 227 29.34 16.44 49.04
C VAL A 227 28.51 15.82 50.18
N LEU A 228 27.46 15.06 49.86
CA LEU A 228 26.63 14.37 50.87
C LEU A 228 27.42 13.33 51.68
N THR A 229 28.34 12.60 51.06
CA THR A 229 29.18 11.63 51.79
C THR A 229 30.19 12.33 52.68
N LEU A 230 30.79 13.44 52.23
CA LEU A 230 31.69 14.26 53.04
C LEU A 230 30.95 14.94 54.20
N ASP A 231 29.69 15.36 54.01
CA ASP A 231 28.83 15.90 55.08
C ASP A 231 28.61 14.84 56.18
N LYS A 232 28.22 13.62 55.79
CA LYS A 232 28.05 12.50 56.75
C LYS A 232 29.35 12.17 57.48
N GLN A 233 30.49 12.14 56.78
CA GLN A 233 31.79 11.93 57.40
C GLN A 233 32.15 13.04 58.40
N CYS A 234 31.87 14.30 58.07
CA CYS A 234 32.07 15.42 58.98
C CYS A 234 31.17 15.31 60.22
N GLU A 235 29.90 14.93 60.05
CA GLU A 235 28.97 14.71 61.18
C GLU A 235 29.41 13.56 62.08
N ASP A 236 29.89 12.46 61.51
CA ASP A 236 30.38 11.31 62.27
C ASP A 236 31.66 11.66 63.05
N ILE A 237 32.57 12.44 62.47
CA ILE A 237 33.75 12.95 63.17
C ILE A 237 33.33 13.95 64.26
N ALA A 238 32.36 14.83 64.01
CA ALA A 238 31.84 15.77 65.01
C ALA A 238 31.18 15.04 66.20
N LYS A 239 30.40 13.97 65.94
CA LYS A 239 29.84 13.13 67.00
C LYS A 239 30.93 12.45 67.82
N LYS A 240 32.00 11.97 67.17
CA LYS A 240 33.18 11.41 67.85
C LYS A 240 33.91 12.46 68.69
N LEU A 241 34.04 13.70 68.20
CA LEU A 241 34.63 14.81 68.94
C LEU A 241 33.85 15.18 70.21
N LEU A 242 32.52 15.21 70.12
CA LEU A 242 31.64 15.51 71.26
C LEU A 242 31.61 14.40 72.32
N ALA A 243 31.96 13.17 71.94
CA ALA A 243 32.02 12.03 72.84
C ALA A 243 33.37 11.87 73.57
N VAL A 244 34.40 12.66 73.21
CA VAL A 244 35.73 12.60 73.85
C VAL A 244 35.81 13.66 74.96
N ASP A 245 36.08 13.23 76.19
CA ASP A 245 36.31 14.13 77.31
C ASP A 245 37.66 14.85 77.15
N CYS A 246 37.63 16.17 76.93
CA CYS A 246 38.82 17.01 76.70
C CYS A 246 39.88 16.95 77.81
N ASN A 247 39.48 16.55 79.03
CA ASN A 247 40.36 16.46 80.19
C ASN A 247 41.10 15.12 80.31
N ALA A 248 40.62 14.07 79.62
CA ALA A 248 41.20 12.72 79.70
C ALA A 248 42.23 12.45 78.57
N ASP A 249 41.92 12.84 77.32
CA ASP A 249 42.73 12.52 76.14
C ASP A 249 42.90 13.71 75.18
N ARG A 250 43.68 14.72 75.61
CA ARG A 250 43.91 15.95 74.83
C ARG A 250 44.47 15.71 73.42
N ARG A 251 45.37 14.73 73.25
CA ARG A 251 45.99 14.42 71.95
C ARG A 251 44.97 13.89 70.94
N ARG A 252 44.11 12.97 71.38
CA ARG A 252 43.07 12.36 70.55
C ARG A 252 42.00 13.37 70.13
N PHE A 253 41.71 14.34 71.01
CA PHE A 253 40.83 15.46 70.68
C PHE A 253 41.45 16.36 69.61
N ASP A 254 42.72 16.74 69.76
CA ASP A 254 43.43 17.58 68.79
C ASP A 254 43.53 16.88 67.41
N ASP A 255 43.81 15.57 67.37
CA ASP A 255 43.88 14.77 66.14
C ASP A 255 42.53 14.72 65.40
N LEU A 256 41.43 14.44 66.12
CA LEU A 256 40.09 14.42 65.53
C LEU A 256 39.63 15.80 65.07
N LEU A 257 40.08 16.86 65.74
CA LEU A 257 39.77 18.23 65.38
C LEU A 257 40.52 18.66 64.11
N GLU A 258 41.77 18.21 63.96
CA GLU A 258 42.52 18.38 62.72
C GLU A 258 41.89 17.58 61.57
N GLU A 259 41.47 16.34 61.82
CA GLU A 259 40.78 15.50 60.84
C GLU A 259 39.45 16.13 60.40
N TYR A 260 38.66 16.66 61.35
CA TYR A 260 37.44 17.41 61.07
C TYR A 260 37.73 18.64 60.20
N ARG A 261 38.75 19.44 60.55
CA ARG A 261 39.12 20.63 59.76
C ARG A 261 39.53 20.26 58.34
N LYS A 262 40.29 19.18 58.16
CA LYS A 262 40.70 18.70 56.85
C LYS A 262 39.49 18.26 56.02
N LYS A 263 38.60 17.47 56.60
CA LYS A 263 37.37 17.00 55.93
C LYS A 263 36.39 18.13 55.62
N ALA A 264 36.25 19.11 56.51
CA ALA A 264 35.43 20.29 56.28
C ALA A 264 35.98 21.18 55.14
N LYS A 265 37.31 21.29 55.02
CA LYS A 265 37.95 21.96 53.88
C LYS A 265 37.71 21.20 52.57
N GLU A 266 37.88 19.88 52.58
CA GLU A 266 37.61 19.01 51.42
C GLU A 266 36.16 19.14 50.94
N ARG A 267 35.19 19.08 51.87
CA ARG A 267 33.76 19.32 51.63
C ARG A 267 33.51 20.68 50.99
N HIS A 268 34.10 21.75 51.54
CA HIS A 268 33.91 23.09 51.03
C HIS A 268 34.48 23.26 49.62
N ILE A 269 35.66 22.70 49.35
CA ILE A 269 36.27 22.71 48.02
C ILE A 269 35.40 21.95 47.01
N MET A 270 34.85 20.78 47.39
CA MET A 270 33.97 20.00 46.53
C MET A 270 32.63 20.72 46.27
N ASP A 271 32.06 21.40 47.27
CA ASP A 271 30.84 22.21 47.08
C ASP A 271 31.10 23.43 46.19
N LEU A 272 32.25 24.08 46.32
CA LEU A 272 32.66 25.16 45.41
C LEU A 272 32.82 24.66 43.97
N LYS A 273 33.46 23.49 43.77
CA LYS A 273 33.58 22.86 42.46
C LYS A 273 32.22 22.51 41.87
N ARG A 274 31.31 21.96 42.68
CA ARG A 274 29.93 21.66 42.27
C ARG A 274 29.19 22.92 41.81
N ARG A 275 29.27 24.02 42.57
CA ARG A 275 28.63 25.29 42.22
C ARG A 275 29.22 25.93 40.97
N ALA A 276 30.56 25.93 40.85
CA ALA A 276 31.25 26.42 39.66
C ALA A 276 30.88 25.59 38.42
N TYR A 277 30.77 24.27 38.57
CA TYR A 277 30.35 23.37 37.51
C TYR A 277 28.90 23.61 37.08
N HIS A 278 27.96 23.75 38.02
CA HIS A 278 26.58 24.14 37.71
C HIS A 278 26.49 25.51 37.05
N ALA A 279 27.32 26.48 37.47
CA ALA A 279 27.37 27.80 36.85
C ALA A 279 27.95 27.77 35.42
N SER A 280 28.78 26.78 35.08
CA SER A 280 29.32 26.60 33.72
C SER A 280 28.38 25.88 32.75
N LEU A 281 27.28 25.30 33.27
CA LEU A 281 26.29 24.56 32.48
C LEU A 281 25.07 25.40 32.08
N ASN A 282 24.89 26.56 32.72
CA ASN A 282 23.92 27.60 32.36
C ASN A 282 24.58 28.65 31.46
#